data_AF-A0A9E5PTS1-F1
#
_entry.id   AF-A0A9E5PTS1-F1
#
_cell.length_a   1.000
_cell.length_b   1.000
_cell.length_c   1.000
_cell.angle_alpha   90.00
_cell.angle_beta   90.00
_cell.angle_gamma   90.00
#
_symmetry.space_group_name_H-M   'P 1'
#
loop_
_entity.id
_entity.type
_entity.pdbx_description
1 polymer ?
#
loop_
_entity_poly.entity_id
_entity_poly.type
_entity_poly.pdbx_seq_one_letter_code
_entity_poly.pdbx_strand_id
1 'polypeptide(L)'
;RIYRGEELVAGHRRIWEKEQVSFDPVHYLALLERKPGALDFARPLEGWELPECLRVLRRRLEADHGSEGTKEYIGVLRLLEKRSLSRLKAAVAAALELGCPRKELIEQYLYGEDREAPTFRLEGREHLKVVNVACTDPGDYTALLAARGKEVVA
;
A
#
# COMPACT_ATOMS: atom_id res chain seq x y z
N ARG A 1 12.19 -8.60 -26.67
CA ARG A 1 11.92 -7.17 -26.46
C ARG A 1 10.98 -6.72 -27.58
N ILE A 2 9.95 -5.94 -27.27
CA ILE A 2 8.92 -5.41 -28.18
C ILE A 2 9.00 -3.89 -28.08
N TYR A 3 9.06 -3.20 -29.22
CA TYR A 3 9.21 -1.75 -29.32
C TYR A 3 8.02 -1.13 -30.05
N ARG A 4 7.65 0.11 -29.70
CA ARG A 4 6.75 0.98 -30.46
C ARG A 4 7.54 2.25 -30.79
N GLY A 5 8.03 2.36 -32.03
CA GLY A 5 9.03 3.37 -32.38
C GLY A 5 10.35 3.11 -31.64
N GLU A 6 10.84 4.10 -30.90
CA GLU A 6 12.05 3.99 -30.05
C GLU A 6 11.74 3.55 -28.61
N GLU A 7 10.47 3.49 -28.23
CA GLU A 7 10.04 3.13 -26.87
C GLU A 7 9.99 1.60 -26.69
N LEU A 8 10.71 1.08 -25.70
CA LEU A 8 10.64 -0.33 -25.32
C LEU A 8 9.34 -0.59 -24.53
N VAL A 9 8.38 -1.25 -25.16
CA VAL A 9 7.05 -1.52 -24.59
C VAL A 9 7.03 -2.80 -23.74
N ALA A 10 7.83 -3.81 -24.10
CA ALA A 10 7.94 -5.04 -23.31
C ALA A 10 9.30 -5.72 -23.46
N GLY A 11 9.85 -6.20 -22.36
CA GLY A 11 11.13 -6.92 -22.35
C GLY A 11 10.99 -8.33 -21.80
N HIS A 12 10.72 -9.33 -22.64
CA HIS A 12 10.75 -10.73 -22.21
C HIS A 12 12.17 -11.29 -22.29
N ARG A 13 12.68 -11.82 -21.16
CA ARG A 13 13.93 -12.59 -21.13
C ARG A 13 13.68 -13.93 -21.81
N ARG A 14 14.45 -14.22 -22.87
CA ARG A 14 14.37 -15.51 -23.56
C ARG A 14 15.18 -16.54 -22.80
N ILE A 15 14.60 -17.72 -22.61
CA ILE A 15 15.31 -18.89 -22.07
C ILE A 15 15.67 -19.77 -23.27
N TRP A 16 16.93 -20.21 -23.33
CA TRP A 16 17.47 -20.99 -24.46
C TRP A 16 17.65 -22.47 -24.13
N GLU A 17 17.62 -22.80 -22.85
CA GLU A 17 17.71 -24.16 -22.32
C GLU A 17 16.37 -24.90 -22.48
N LYS A 18 16.44 -26.23 -22.62
CA LYS A 18 15.24 -27.07 -22.75
C LYS A 18 14.51 -27.17 -21.40
N GLU A 19 13.18 -27.25 -21.46
CA GLU A 19 12.29 -27.49 -20.32
C GLU A 19 12.32 -26.43 -19.20
N GLN A 20 12.87 -25.25 -19.47
CA GLN A 20 12.89 -24.15 -18.51
C GLN A 20 11.63 -23.28 -18.58
N VAL A 21 11.16 -22.84 -17.41
CA VAL A 21 10.02 -21.93 -17.26
C VAL A 21 10.43 -20.80 -16.32
N SER A 22 10.22 -19.55 -16.75
CA SER A 22 10.39 -18.37 -15.90
C SER A 22 9.03 -17.91 -15.41
N PHE A 23 8.91 -17.75 -14.10
CA PHE A 23 7.72 -17.18 -13.47
C PHE A 23 7.99 -15.76 -13.00
N ASP A 24 6.98 -14.90 -13.09
CA ASP A 24 6.92 -13.64 -12.34
C ASP A 24 5.91 -13.84 -11.21
N PRO A 25 6.35 -13.94 -9.94
CA PRO A 25 5.46 -14.24 -8.82
C PRO A 25 4.31 -13.23 -8.67
N VAL A 26 4.55 -11.95 -9.00
CA VAL A 26 3.57 -10.86 -8.82
C VAL A 26 2.34 -11.09 -9.70
N HIS A 27 2.50 -11.65 -10.89
CA HIS A 27 1.40 -11.92 -11.82
C HIS A 27 0.41 -12.99 -11.33
N TYR A 28 0.82 -13.83 -10.36
CA TYR A 28 -0.03 -14.90 -9.83
C TYR A 28 -0.82 -14.49 -8.59
N LEU A 29 -0.54 -13.31 -8.00
CA LEU A 29 -1.16 -12.88 -6.74
C LEU A 29 -2.68 -12.69 -6.86
N ALA A 30 -3.18 -12.19 -7.99
CA ALA A 30 -4.61 -12.05 -8.25
C ALA A 30 -5.35 -13.40 -8.26
N LEU A 31 -4.68 -14.49 -8.64
CA LEU A 31 -5.25 -15.83 -8.57
C LEU A 31 -5.29 -16.33 -7.12
N LEU A 32 -4.25 -16.03 -6.34
CA LEU A 32 -4.14 -16.46 -4.94
C LEU A 32 -5.15 -15.77 -4.04
N GLU A 33 -5.58 -14.55 -4.36
CA GLU A 33 -6.67 -13.89 -3.64
C GLU A 33 -7.97 -14.72 -3.66
N ARG A 34 -8.26 -15.40 -4.78
CA ARG A 34 -9.42 -16.31 -4.90
C ARG A 34 -9.17 -17.67 -4.27
N LYS A 35 -7.91 -18.11 -4.20
CA LYS A 35 -7.49 -19.42 -3.67
C LYS A 35 -6.29 -19.27 -2.72
N PRO A 36 -6.50 -18.72 -1.51
CA PRO A 36 -5.41 -18.37 -0.59
C PRO A 36 -4.62 -19.58 -0.11
N GLY A 37 -5.26 -20.75 0.05
CA GLY A 37 -4.60 -21.99 0.44
C GLY A 37 -3.59 -22.53 -0.57
N ALA A 38 -3.50 -21.95 -1.78
CA ALA A 38 -2.47 -22.31 -2.76
C ALA A 38 -1.16 -21.54 -2.56
N LEU A 39 -1.10 -20.55 -1.67
CA LEU A 39 0.07 -19.68 -1.47
C LEU A 39 1.35 -20.49 -1.21
N ASP A 40 1.29 -21.52 -0.37
CA ASP A 40 2.45 -22.34 0.00
C ASP A 40 2.82 -23.41 -1.04
N PHE A 41 1.92 -23.72 -1.96
CA PHE A 41 2.11 -24.78 -2.97
C PHE A 41 2.31 -24.22 -4.38
N ALA A 42 2.33 -22.89 -4.52
CA ALA A 42 2.45 -22.23 -5.79
C ALA A 42 3.90 -22.27 -6.28
N ARG A 43 4.15 -23.11 -7.31
CA ARG A 43 5.44 -23.15 -8.01
C ARG A 43 6.01 -21.77 -8.42
N PRO A 44 5.20 -20.79 -8.86
CA PRO A 44 5.69 -19.44 -9.15
C PRO A 44 6.28 -18.68 -7.95
N LEU A 45 5.90 -19.05 -6.72
CA LEU A 45 6.33 -18.41 -5.47
C LEU A 45 7.45 -19.18 -4.77
N GLU A 46 7.81 -20.36 -5.28
CA GLU A 46 8.87 -21.19 -4.72
C GLU A 46 10.22 -20.47 -4.83
N GLY A 47 10.91 -20.34 -3.69
CA GLY A 47 12.17 -19.60 -3.62
C GLY A 47 12.03 -18.08 -3.83
N TRP A 48 10.83 -17.52 -3.67
CA TRP A 48 10.66 -16.07 -3.77
C TRP A 48 11.26 -15.37 -2.53
N GLU A 49 12.43 -14.77 -2.72
CA GLU A 49 13.16 -14.04 -1.68
C GLU A 49 12.45 -12.74 -1.31
N LEU A 50 11.65 -12.79 -0.25
CA LEU A 50 10.96 -11.64 0.33
C LEU A 50 11.71 -11.10 1.56
N PRO A 51 11.71 -9.78 1.79
CA PRO A 51 12.20 -9.20 3.03
C PRO A 51 11.58 -9.85 4.27
N GLU A 52 12.41 -10.08 5.29
CA GLU A 52 12.03 -10.74 6.55
C GLU A 52 10.79 -10.13 7.22
N CYS A 53 10.59 -8.80 7.11
CA CYS A 53 9.42 -8.12 7.66
C CYS A 53 8.09 -8.65 7.10
N LEU A 54 8.04 -9.08 5.82
CA LEU A 54 6.84 -9.67 5.23
C LEU A 54 6.55 -11.07 5.81
N ARG A 55 7.59 -11.83 6.13
CA ARG A 55 7.43 -13.12 6.81
C ARG A 55 6.89 -12.95 8.22
N VAL A 56 7.35 -11.95 8.95
CA VAL A 56 6.81 -11.58 10.27
C VAL A 56 5.35 -11.13 10.16
N LEU A 57 5.05 -10.29 9.16
CA LEU A 57 3.69 -9.83 8.89
C LEU A 57 2.74 -11.01 8.66
N ARG A 58 3.11 -11.95 7.78
CA ARG A 58 2.32 -13.15 7.50
C ARG A 58 1.99 -13.92 8.78
N ARG A 59 3.00 -14.18 9.61
CA ARG A 59 2.85 -14.91 10.87
C ARG A 59 1.89 -14.22 11.84
N ARG A 60 1.97 -12.89 11.96
CA ARG A 60 1.05 -12.12 12.83
C ARG A 60 -0.38 -12.18 12.31
N LEU A 61 -0.59 -11.91 11.02
CA LEU A 61 -1.91 -11.97 10.40
C LEU A 61 -2.55 -13.36 10.51
N GLU A 62 -1.79 -14.43 10.25
CA GLU A 62 -2.28 -15.81 10.38
C GLU A 62 -2.55 -16.19 11.85
N ALA A 63 -1.77 -15.69 12.81
CA ALA A 63 -2.03 -15.91 14.23
C ALA A 63 -3.32 -15.20 14.70
N ASP A 64 -3.56 -13.98 14.24
CA ASP A 64 -4.70 -13.16 14.68
C ASP A 64 -6.00 -13.53 13.94
N HIS A 65 -5.91 -13.92 12.67
CA HIS A 65 -7.07 -14.04 11.77
C HIS A 65 -7.10 -15.34 10.95
N GLY A 66 -6.17 -16.28 11.17
CA GLY A 66 -6.16 -17.58 10.49
C GLY A 66 -6.16 -17.45 8.97
N SER A 67 -7.14 -18.08 8.31
CA SER A 67 -7.29 -18.07 6.84
C SER A 67 -7.60 -16.69 6.27
N GLU A 68 -8.30 -15.82 7.02
CA GLU A 68 -8.54 -14.44 6.58
C GLU A 68 -7.25 -13.62 6.65
N GLY A 69 -6.38 -13.91 7.62
CA GLY A 69 -5.03 -13.35 7.70
C GLY A 69 -4.17 -13.70 6.48
N THR A 70 -4.24 -14.94 5.98
CA THR A 70 -3.56 -15.32 4.73
C THR A 70 -4.08 -14.52 3.53
N LYS A 71 -5.40 -14.29 3.43
CA LYS A 71 -5.98 -13.46 2.35
C LYS A 71 -5.52 -12.00 2.45
N GLU A 72 -5.48 -11.46 3.66
CA GLU A 72 -5.01 -10.11 3.90
C GLU A 72 -3.52 -9.96 3.53
N TYR A 73 -2.69 -10.94 3.92
CA TYR A 73 -1.28 -11.00 3.53
C TYR A 73 -1.11 -11.03 2.01
N ILE A 74 -1.90 -11.83 1.29
CA ILE A 74 -1.92 -11.83 -0.19
C ILE A 74 -2.32 -10.43 -0.70
N GLY A 75 -3.31 -9.80 -0.08
CA GLY A 75 -3.71 -8.43 -0.38
C GLY A 75 -2.58 -7.40 -0.21
N VAL A 76 -1.72 -7.56 0.79
CA VAL A 76 -0.51 -6.74 0.98
C VAL A 76 0.51 -7.01 -0.11
N LEU A 77 0.76 -8.29 -0.47
CA LEU A 77 1.68 -8.64 -1.56
C LEU A 77 1.21 -8.05 -2.90
N ARG A 78 -0.09 -7.96 -3.15
CA ARG A 78 -0.65 -7.36 -4.36
C ARG A 78 -0.32 -5.88 -4.52
N LEU A 79 0.07 -5.19 -3.44
CA LEU A 79 0.55 -3.81 -3.53
C LEU A 79 1.83 -3.71 -4.39
N LEU A 80 2.59 -4.81 -4.52
CA LEU A 80 3.74 -4.89 -5.43
C LEU A 80 3.37 -4.76 -6.91
N GLU A 81 2.10 -4.96 -7.29
CA GLU A 81 1.62 -4.71 -8.66
C GLU A 81 1.78 -3.23 -9.05
N LYS A 82 1.74 -2.31 -8.06
CA LYS A 82 1.74 -0.86 -8.29
C LYS A 82 2.87 -0.11 -7.57
N ARG A 83 3.58 -0.76 -6.65
CA ARG A 83 4.57 -0.14 -5.76
C ARG A 83 5.84 -0.97 -5.73
N SER A 84 6.98 -0.33 -5.48
CA SER A 84 8.26 -1.02 -5.37
C SER A 84 8.35 -1.82 -4.07
N LEU A 85 9.13 -2.92 -4.11
CA LEU A 85 9.39 -3.76 -2.95
C LEU A 85 10.05 -2.99 -1.80
N SER A 86 10.94 -2.04 -2.11
CA SER A 86 11.59 -1.20 -1.10
C SER A 86 10.60 -0.34 -0.33
N ARG A 87 9.62 0.25 -1.01
CA ARG A 87 8.56 1.04 -0.38
C ARG A 87 7.62 0.17 0.46
N LEU A 88 7.22 -0.98 -0.07
CA LEU A 88 6.38 -1.92 0.68
C LEU A 88 7.09 -2.38 1.96
N LYS A 89 8.39 -2.69 1.88
CA LYS A 89 9.21 -3.06 3.04
C LYS A 89 9.17 -1.99 4.13
N ALA A 90 9.37 -0.72 3.76
CA ALA A 90 9.34 0.40 4.72
C ALA A 90 7.97 0.56 5.38
N ALA A 91 6.90 0.51 4.58
CA ALA A 91 5.52 0.61 5.08
C ALA A 91 5.16 -0.54 6.04
N VAL A 92 5.56 -1.77 5.70
CA VAL A 92 5.32 -2.95 6.55
C VAL A 92 6.13 -2.86 7.85
N ALA A 93 7.38 -2.40 7.80
CA ALA A 93 8.18 -2.19 9.00
C ALA A 93 7.51 -1.19 9.95
N ALA A 94 7.07 -0.03 9.43
CA ALA A 94 6.37 0.98 10.22
C ALA A 94 5.06 0.44 10.84
N ALA A 95 4.26 -0.30 10.07
CA ALA A 95 3.03 -0.91 10.58
C ALA A 95 3.29 -1.95 11.68
N LEU A 96 4.38 -2.73 11.56
CA LEU A 96 4.79 -3.70 12.58
C LEU A 96 5.29 -3.05 13.87
N GLU A 97 5.99 -1.91 13.77
CA GLU A 97 6.45 -1.09 14.91
C GLU A 97 5.28 -0.48 15.69
N LEU A 98 4.23 -0.03 14.98
CA LEU A 98 3.00 0.44 15.61
C LEU A 98 2.11 -0.67 16.17
N GLY A 99 2.47 -1.95 15.94
CA GLY A 99 1.68 -3.09 16.40
C GLY A 99 0.34 -3.27 15.68
N CYS A 100 0.13 -2.62 14.53
CA CYS A 100 -1.09 -2.75 13.74
C CYS A 100 -0.74 -3.33 12.34
N PRO A 101 -0.63 -4.66 12.20
CA PRO A 101 -0.21 -5.32 10.97
C PRO A 101 -1.30 -5.37 9.88
N ARG A 102 -2.20 -4.37 9.82
CA ARG A 102 -3.32 -4.38 8.89
C ARG A 102 -2.97 -3.80 7.53
N LYS A 103 -3.58 -4.36 6.49
CA LYS A 103 -3.40 -3.92 5.10
C LYS A 103 -3.72 -2.44 4.93
N GLU A 104 -4.79 -1.93 5.54
CA GLU A 104 -5.22 -0.53 5.38
C GLU A 104 -4.16 0.45 5.89
N LEU A 105 -3.50 0.12 7.01
CA LEU A 105 -2.42 0.96 7.55
C LEU A 105 -1.20 0.95 6.62
N ILE A 106 -0.84 -0.22 6.10
CA ILE A 106 0.26 -0.38 5.14
C ILE A 106 -0.04 0.41 3.86
N GLU A 107 -1.27 0.36 3.35
CA GLU A 107 -1.71 1.17 2.22
C GLU A 107 -1.59 2.67 2.53
N GLN A 108 -2.03 3.11 3.71
CA GLN A 108 -1.92 4.51 4.13
C GLN A 108 -0.46 5.01 4.13
N TYR A 109 0.48 4.21 4.64
CA TYR A 109 1.91 4.54 4.58
C TYR A 109 2.42 4.67 3.14
N LEU A 110 1.93 3.85 2.22
CA LEU A 110 2.30 3.91 0.82
C LEU A 110 1.68 5.11 0.09
N TYR A 111 0.55 5.65 0.56
CA TYR A 111 -0.06 6.86 -0.01
C TYR A 111 0.67 8.15 0.37
N GLY A 112 1.28 8.21 1.56
CA GLY A 112 1.83 9.45 2.13
C GLY A 112 3.03 10.03 1.39
N GLU A 113 3.88 9.20 0.77
CA GLU A 113 5.18 9.66 0.25
C GLU A 113 5.17 10.11 -1.22
N ASP A 114 4.17 9.75 -2.01
CA ASP A 114 4.08 10.21 -3.42
C ASP A 114 3.61 11.68 -3.53
N ARG A 115 3.21 12.30 -2.42
CA ARG A 115 2.99 13.74 -2.32
C ARG A 115 4.13 14.33 -1.49
N GLU A 116 5.18 14.79 -2.16
CA GLU A 116 5.76 16.06 -1.70
C GLU A 116 4.57 17.03 -1.66
N ALA A 117 4.12 17.40 -0.46
CA ALA A 117 3.12 18.44 -0.32
C ALA A 117 3.63 19.59 -1.17
N PRO A 118 2.89 20.07 -2.18
CA PRO A 118 3.41 21.09 -3.07
C PRO A 118 3.85 22.25 -2.20
N THR A 119 5.17 22.45 -2.08
CA THR A 119 5.71 23.52 -1.27
C THR A 119 5.16 24.80 -1.88
N PHE A 120 4.28 25.46 -1.13
CA PHE A 120 3.64 26.68 -1.58
C PHE A 120 4.72 27.73 -1.77
N ARG A 121 5.04 28.06 -3.03
CA ARG A 121 6.04 29.08 -3.34
C ARG A 121 5.48 30.45 -2.97
N LEU A 122 6.19 31.14 -2.08
CA LEU A 122 5.84 32.49 -1.63
C LEU A 122 6.31 33.58 -2.60
N GLU A 123 7.08 33.23 -3.63
CA GLU A 123 7.58 34.16 -4.64
C GLU A 123 6.41 34.90 -5.32
N GLY A 124 6.44 36.24 -5.30
CA GLY A 124 5.36 37.11 -5.78
C GLY A 124 4.15 37.24 -4.83
N ARG A 125 4.19 36.64 -3.63
CA ARG A 125 3.09 36.64 -2.64
C ARG A 125 3.58 36.98 -1.23
N GLU A 126 4.43 37.99 -1.12
CA GLU A 126 5.06 38.42 0.14
C GLU A 126 4.05 38.75 1.25
N HIS A 127 2.86 39.26 0.87
CA HIS A 127 1.76 39.54 1.80
C HIS A 127 1.19 38.29 2.50
N LEU A 128 1.47 37.07 2.01
CA LEU A 128 1.05 35.83 2.66
C LEU A 128 2.02 35.38 3.77
N LYS A 129 3.23 35.95 3.85
CA LYS A 129 4.19 35.63 4.94
C LYS A 129 3.68 36.03 6.32
N VAL A 130 2.77 37.00 6.39
CA VAL A 130 2.18 37.49 7.65
C VAL A 130 0.88 36.78 8.02
N VAL A 131 0.34 35.93 7.13
CA VAL A 131 -0.91 35.21 7.38
C VAL A 131 -0.59 33.94 8.18
N ASN A 132 -0.87 33.99 9.49
CA ASN A 132 -0.86 32.80 10.33
C ASN A 132 -2.28 32.22 10.38
N VAL A 133 -2.48 31.06 9.75
CA VAL A 133 -3.73 30.32 9.87
C VAL A 133 -3.65 29.50 11.16
N ALA A 134 -4.45 29.86 12.16
CA ALA A 134 -4.55 29.07 13.37
C ALA A 134 -4.98 27.63 13.02
N CYS A 135 -4.37 26.62 13.65
CA CYS A 135 -4.85 25.25 13.55
C CYS A 135 -6.29 25.20 14.05
N THR A 136 -7.19 24.68 13.23
CA THR A 136 -8.58 24.39 13.63
C THR A 136 -8.55 23.42 14.81
N ASP A 137 -9.16 23.78 15.93
CA ASP A 137 -9.38 22.87 17.05
C ASP A 137 -10.59 21.98 16.70
N PRO A 138 -10.42 20.64 16.59
CA PRO A 138 -11.54 19.74 16.38
C PRO A 138 -12.63 19.86 17.45
N GLY A 139 -12.29 20.37 18.65
CA GLY A 139 -13.22 20.68 19.72
C GLY A 139 -14.27 21.73 19.36
N ASP A 140 -13.98 22.68 18.46
CA ASP A 140 -14.92 23.74 18.07
C ASP A 140 -16.21 23.18 17.42
N TYR A 141 -16.12 22.02 16.76
CA TYR A 141 -17.28 21.35 16.18
C TYR A 141 -18.25 20.81 17.23
N THR A 142 -17.79 20.55 18.47
CA THR A 142 -18.69 20.11 19.55
C THR A 142 -19.70 21.20 19.93
N ALA A 143 -19.36 22.48 19.76
CA ALA A 143 -20.29 23.59 19.97
C ALA A 143 -21.46 23.59 18.97
N LEU A 144 -21.26 23.06 17.76
CA LEU A 144 -22.32 22.92 16.75
C LEU A 144 -23.33 21.83 17.11
N LEU A 145 -22.94 20.83 17.90
CA LEU A 145 -23.87 19.80 18.40
C LEU A 145 -24.81 20.35 19.49
N ALA A 146 -24.35 21.34 20.27
CA ALA A 146 -25.18 22.02 21.27
C ALA A 146 -26.21 22.97 20.64
N ALA A 147 -25.91 23.49 19.44
CA ALA A 147 -26.79 24.36 18.66
C ALA A 147 -27.84 23.58 17.83
N ARG A 148 -28.36 22.46 18.34
CA ARG A 148 -29.46 21.74 17.70
C ARG A 148 -30.67 22.68 17.67
N GLY A 149 -30.95 23.22 16.49
CA GLY A 149 -31.97 24.22 16.24
C GLY A 149 -33.31 23.82 16.85
N LYS A 150 -33.93 24.76 17.57
CA LYS A 150 -35.36 24.71 17.82
C LYS A 150 -36.05 24.80 16.46
N GLU A 151 -36.44 23.66 15.89
CA GLU A 151 -37.47 23.62 14.86
C GLU A 151 -38.77 24.09 15.52
N VAL A 152 -39.06 25.38 15.38
CA VAL A 152 -40.39 25.92 15.66
C VAL A 152 -41.22 25.54 14.45
N VAL A 153 -41.90 24.40 14.54
CA VAL A 153 -42.96 24.00 13.61
C VAL A 153 -44.14 24.93 13.87
N ALA A 154 -44.45 25.76 12.88
CA ALA A 154 -45.66 26.58 12.83
C ALA A 154 -46.87 25.76 12.39
#